data_AF-A0A5C3NQG4-F1
#
_entry.id   AF-A0A5C3NQG4-F1
#
_cell.length_a   1.000
_cell.length_b   1.000
_cell.length_c   1.000
_cell.angle_alpha   90.00
_cell.angle_beta   90.00
_cell.angle_gamma   90.00
#
_symmetry.space_group_name_H-M   'P 1'
#
loop_
_entity.id
_entity.type
_entity.pdbx_description
1 polymer ?
#
loop_
_entity_poly.entity_id
_entity_poly.type
_entity_poly.pdbx_seq_one_letter_code
_entity_poly.pdbx_strand_id
1 'polypeptide(L)' 'LLAAVRAAASLGRKTCNRYYERTDETAVYRFAMMLHPSWKLEYFKDAGWQDGWIRNAKKLLQDEFERKY' A
#
# COMPACT_ATOMS: atom_id res chain seq x y z
N LEU A 1 4.89 -22.16 -21.24
CA LEU A 1 3.74 -21.93 -20.33
C LEU A 1 2.43 -22.10 -21.09
N LEU A 2 1.49 -22.89 -20.57
CA LEU A 2 0.19 -23.16 -21.20
C LEU A 2 -0.68 -21.89 -21.25
N ALA A 3 -1.54 -21.76 -22.26
CA ALA A 3 -2.41 -20.59 -22.44
C ALA A 3 -3.35 -20.35 -21.24
N ALA A 4 -3.84 -21.43 -20.62
CA ALA A 4 -4.68 -21.37 -19.42
C ALA A 4 -3.96 -20.72 -18.22
N VAL A 5 -2.66 -21.01 -18.03
CA VAL A 5 -1.88 -20.42 -16.93
C VAL A 5 -1.70 -18.91 -17.14
N ARG A 6 -1.45 -18.47 -18.38
CA ARG A 6 -1.38 -17.03 -18.69
C ARG A 6 -2.72 -16.33 -18.49
N ALA A 7 -3.82 -16.97 -18.88
CA ALA A 7 -5.16 -16.42 -18.69
C ALA A 7 -5.51 -16.27 -17.21
N ALA A 8 -5.25 -17.30 -16.39
CA ALA A 8 -5.43 -17.25 -14.95
C ALA A 8 -4.56 -16.18 -14.27
N ALA A 9 -3.27 -16.09 -14.64
CA ALA A 9 -2.37 -15.06 -14.11
C ALA A 9 -2.81 -13.64 -14.50
N SER A 10 -3.27 -13.44 -15.74
CA SER A 10 -3.79 -12.15 -16.21
C SER A 10 -5.05 -11.73 -15.44
N LEU A 11 -5.96 -12.68 -15.18
CA LEU A 11 -7.16 -12.43 -14.39
C LEU A 11 -6.82 -12.10 -12.93
N GLY A 12 -5.90 -12.86 -12.32
CA GLY A 12 -5.41 -12.60 -10.97
C GLY A 12 -4.80 -11.20 -10.85
N ARG A 13 -3.93 -10.83 -11.80
CA ARG A 13 -3.35 -9.48 -11.85
C ARG A 13 -4.41 -8.40 -12.00
N LYS A 14 -5.42 -8.59 -12.86
CA LYS A 14 -6.51 -7.61 -13.02
C LYS A 14 -7.31 -7.43 -11.73
N THR A 15 -7.57 -8.52 -11.01
CA THR A 15 -8.23 -8.46 -9.70
C THR A 15 -7.37 -7.73 -8.68
N CYS A 16 -6.09 -8.08 -8.54
CA CYS A 16 -5.17 -7.36 -7.65
C CYS A 16 -5.10 -5.87 -7.99
N ASN A 17 -4.92 -5.53 -9.27
CA ASN A 17 -4.88 -4.15 -9.74
C ASN A 17 -6.15 -3.38 -9.38
N ARG A 18 -7.34 -3.97 -9.48
CA ARG A 18 -8.59 -3.31 -9.09
C ARG A 18 -8.60 -2.90 -7.60
N TYR A 19 -8.02 -3.71 -6.73
CA TYR A 19 -7.91 -3.37 -5.31
C TYR A 19 -6.77 -2.37 -5.05
N TYR A 20 -5.65 -2.51 -5.75
CA TYR A 20 -4.50 -1.59 -5.64
C TYR A 20 -4.76 -0.21 -6.25
N GLU A 21 -5.58 -0.09 -7.30
CA GLU A 21 -6.01 1.22 -7.86
C GLU A 21 -6.74 2.05 -6.81
N ARG A 22 -7.50 1.40 -5.92
CA ARG A 22 -8.19 2.05 -4.80
C ARG A 22 -7.31 2.24 -3.55
N THR A 23 -6.12 1.63 -3.54
CA THR A 23 -5.12 1.88 -2.49
C THR A 23 -4.58 3.30 -2.56
N ASP A 24 -4.60 3.93 -3.74
CA ASP A 24 -4.27 5.35 -3.86
C ASP A 24 -5.43 6.27 -3.46
N GLU A 25 -6.67 5.79 -3.52
CA GLU A 25 -7.85 6.53 -3.06
C GLU A 25 -7.96 6.58 -1.52
N THR A 26 -7.34 5.64 -0.80
CA THR A 26 -7.46 5.53 0.66
C THR A 26 -6.13 5.36 1.37
N ALA A 27 -5.82 6.26 2.31
CA ALA A 27 -4.59 6.18 3.11
C ALA A 27 -4.54 4.94 4.04
N VAL A 28 -5.66 4.24 4.22
CA VAL A 28 -5.83 3.10 5.13
C VAL A 28 -4.82 1.99 4.88
N TYR A 29 -4.57 1.62 3.63
CA TYR A 29 -3.60 0.57 3.31
C TYR A 29 -2.16 1.01 3.61
N ARG A 30 -1.85 2.29 3.38
CA ARG A 30 -0.54 2.87 3.72
C ARG A 30 -0.36 2.86 5.24
N PHE A 31 -1.39 3.21 6.00
CA PHE A 31 -1.38 3.16 7.46
C PHE A 31 -1.22 1.74 8.00
N ALA A 32 -1.95 0.76 7.44
CA ALA A 32 -1.84 -0.64 7.85
C ALA A 32 -0.40 -1.16 7.72
N MET A 33 0.26 -0.85 6.60
CA MET A 33 1.65 -1.20 6.36
C MET A 33 2.62 -0.43 7.28
N MET A 34 2.38 0.86 7.55
CA MET A 34 3.18 1.66 8.50
C MET A 34 3.06 1.19 9.95
N LEU A 35 1.90 0.65 10.33
CA LEU A 35 1.64 0.08 11.66
C LEU A 35 2.15 -1.36 11.79
N HIS A 36 2.63 -1.97 10.70
CA HIS A 36 3.17 -3.32 10.74
C HIS A 36 4.45 -3.38 11.60
N PRO A 37 4.52 -4.24 12.64
CA PRO A 37 5.57 -4.19 13.66
C PRO A 37 6.98 -4.43 13.10
N SER A 38 7.10 -5.29 12.08
CA SER A 38 8.40 -5.70 11.53
C SER A 38 8.94 -4.77 10.44
N TRP A 39 8.08 -3.98 9.78
CA TRP A 39 8.48 -3.28 8.56
C TRP A 39 8.30 -1.76 8.64
N LYS A 40 7.22 -1.29 9.28
CA LYS A 40 6.94 0.13 9.53
C LYS A 40 7.20 1.01 8.30
N LEU A 41 8.10 1.99 8.45
CA LEU A 41 8.49 2.93 7.39
C LEU A 41 9.56 2.38 6.45
N GLU A 42 10.34 1.38 6.88
CA GLU A 42 11.43 0.82 6.07
C GLU A 42 10.90 0.08 4.84
N TYR A 43 9.74 -0.57 4.94
CA TYR A 43 9.05 -1.15 3.78
C TYR A 43 8.94 -0.19 2.60
N PHE A 44 8.56 1.06 2.87
CA PHE A 44 8.30 2.04 1.81
C PHE A 44 9.60 2.53 1.17
N LYS A 45 10.68 2.62 1.95
CA LYS A 45 12.01 2.95 1.41
C LYS A 45 12.51 1.83 0.52
N ASP A 46 12.41 0.58 0.97
CA ASP A 46 12.82 -0.60 0.20
C ASP A 46 11.96 -0.77 -1.06
N ALA A 47 10.68 -0.42 -0.99
CA ALA A 47 9.76 -0.39 -2.13
C ALA A 47 9.99 0.79 -3.08
N GLY A 48 10.97 1.67 -2.82
CA GLY A 48 11.34 2.79 -3.69
C GLY A 48 10.32 3.95 -3.70
N TRP A 49 9.54 4.10 -2.62
CA TRP A 49 8.61 5.22 -2.52
C TRP A 49 9.38 6.54 -2.34
N GLN A 50 8.86 7.60 -2.95
CA GLN A 50 9.42 8.94 -2.77
C GLN A 50 9.30 9.39 -1.30
N ASP A 51 10.37 9.95 -0.75
CA ASP A 51 10.40 10.39 0.65
C ASP A 51 9.28 11.37 1.01
N GLY A 52 8.87 12.24 0.07
CA GLY A 52 7.76 13.16 0.27
C GLY A 52 6.44 12.44 0.56
N TRP A 53 6.20 11.31 -0.11
CA TRP A 53 5.00 10.49 0.09
C TRP A 53 5.05 9.77 1.43
N ILE A 54 6.21 9.25 1.81
CA ILE A 54 6.41 8.60 3.12
C ILE A 54 6.15 9.61 4.25
N ARG A 55 6.70 10.83 4.14
CA ARG A 55 6.48 11.91 5.12
C ARG A 55 5.00 12.31 5.21
N ASN A 56 4.34 12.50 4.07
CA ASN A 56 2.92 12.87 4.04
C ASN A 56 2.04 11.78 4.68
N ALA A 57 2.27 10.51 4.34
CA ALA A 57 1.52 9.41 4.93
C ALA A 57 1.78 9.25 6.44
N LYS A 58 3.02 9.46 6.90
CA LYS A 58 3.33 9.49 8.34
C LYS A 58 2.58 10.62 9.06
N LYS A 59 2.59 11.83 8.50
CA LYS A 59 1.88 12.98 9.07
C LYS A 59 0.39 12.71 9.17
N LEU A 60 -0.23 12.25 8.09
CA LEU A 60 -1.63 11.86 8.04
C LEU A 60 -2.00 10.81 9.10
N LEU A 61 -1.12 9.83 9.34
CA LEU A 61 -1.32 8.82 10.39
C LEU A 61 -1.28 9.44 11.80
N GLN A 62 -0.35 10.36 12.06
CA GLN A 62 -0.23 11.06 13.33
C GLN A 62 -1.44 11.97 13.58
N ASP A 63 -1.81 12.78 12.59
CA ASP A 63 -2.98 13.67 12.65
C ASP A 63 -4.26 12.86 12.93
N GLU A 64 -4.42 11.68 12.33
CA GLU A 64 -5.57 10.82 12.60
C GLU A 64 -5.54 10.13 13.96
N PHE A 65 -4.36 9.81 14.47
CA PHE A 65 -4.21 9.29 15.82
C PHE A 65 -4.60 10.35 16.86
N GLU A 66 -4.04 11.56 16.75
CA GLU A 66 -4.34 12.69 17.64
C GLU A 66 -5.80 13.14 17.57
N ARG A 67 -6.46 12.98 16.41
CA ARG A 67 -7.89 13.29 16.29
C ARG A 67 -8.77 12.31 17.06
N LYS A 68 -8.34 11.05 17.19
CA LYS A 68 -9.16 9.96 17.74
C LYS A 68 -8.81 9.56 19.17
N TYR A 69 -7.60 9.85 19.63
CA TYR A 69 -7.05 9.45 20.93
C TYR A 69 -6.37 10.63 21.59
#